data_AF-A0A3N9NPJ3-F1
#
_entry.id   AF-A0A3N9NPJ3-F1
#
_cell.length_a   1.000
_cell.length_b   1.000
_cell.length_c   1.000
_cell.angle_alpha   90.00
_cell.angle_beta   90.00
_cell.angle_gamma   90.00
#
_symmetry.space_group_name_H-M   'P 1'
#
loop_
_entity.id
_entity.type
_entity.pdbx_description
1 polymer ?
#
loop_
_entity_poly.entity_id
_entity_poly.type
_entity_poly.pdbx_seq_one_letter_code
_entity_poly.pdbx_strand_id
1 'polypeptide(L)'
;MRILNFFLYVVLLIILFISCRESKDPIAPEKKEKFSDQDLFNAVYTSYKYPPDFYHEDLQGAGIYYNNTVSITPPDQREASWIQLCTDDRNQALQWSEQTSLNSAYYRKLVSERETEKYFEFKRVYEVNPRDIILSRVHKCSYLDRSMYDFFNPGEIIGKYNKRPFILAEVKELIEYLWFIGEYQHGGRTVLESSISEIRENYCVILYETDFMGGDWGMRDIIYLLKTTYLVNKNTGEITRDEELIRSIEGKMN
;
A
#
# COMPACT_ATOMS: atom_id res chain seq x y z
N MET A 1 77.26 -26.48 -33.28
CA MET A 1 75.81 -26.52 -33.63
C MET A 1 75.05 -27.24 -32.52
N ARG A 2 74.99 -26.58 -31.38
CA ARG A 2 74.40 -26.89 -30.06
C ARG A 2 74.78 -25.63 -29.26
N ILE A 3 73.90 -25.12 -28.40
CA ILE A 3 73.98 -23.81 -27.72
C ILE A 3 73.38 -22.67 -28.55
N LEU A 4 72.06 -22.54 -28.49
CA LEU A 4 71.26 -21.30 -28.54
C LEU A 4 69.79 -21.73 -28.47
N ASN A 5 68.94 -21.05 -27.72
CA ASN A 5 67.48 -21.29 -27.56
C ASN A 5 66.99 -22.15 -26.37
N PHE A 6 67.67 -22.13 -25.22
CA PHE A 6 66.98 -22.49 -23.97
C PHE A 6 67.22 -21.54 -22.78
N PHE A 7 68.07 -20.51 -22.95
CA PHE A 7 68.39 -19.55 -21.90
C PHE A 7 67.72 -18.17 -22.06
N LEU A 8 66.76 -18.03 -22.98
CA LEU A 8 66.02 -16.78 -23.21
C LEU A 8 64.62 -16.75 -22.57
N TYR A 9 64.22 -17.78 -21.81
CA TYR A 9 62.89 -17.86 -21.20
C TYR A 9 62.88 -17.85 -19.67
N VAL A 10 64.04 -17.73 -19.00
CA VAL A 10 64.14 -17.80 -17.53
C VAL A 10 64.49 -16.46 -16.86
N VAL A 11 64.67 -15.37 -17.63
CA VAL A 11 65.06 -14.04 -17.06
C VAL A 11 63.98 -12.96 -17.22
N LEU A 12 62.77 -13.31 -17.68
CA LEU A 12 61.64 -12.38 -17.79
C LEU A 12 60.49 -12.76 -16.84
N LEU A 13 60.83 -13.12 -15.60
CA LEU A 13 59.86 -13.50 -14.57
C LEU A 13 60.19 -12.96 -13.17
N ILE A 14 61.03 -11.93 -13.07
CA ILE A 14 61.28 -11.21 -11.83
C ILE A 14 61.37 -9.72 -12.18
N ILE A 15 60.74 -8.89 -11.36
CA ILE A 15 60.54 -7.43 -11.47
C ILE A 15 59.25 -7.03 -12.20
N LEU A 16 58.12 -7.22 -11.52
CA LEU A 16 57.03 -6.22 -11.44
C LEU A 16 56.26 -6.41 -10.11
N PHE A 17 57.00 -6.57 -8.99
CA PHE A 17 56.47 -6.27 -7.66
C PHE A 17 56.98 -4.89 -7.26
N ILE A 18 56.31 -3.86 -7.78
CA ILE A 18 56.40 -2.49 -7.26
C ILE A 18 54.96 -2.04 -7.01
N SER A 19 54.57 -2.14 -5.75
CA SER A 19 53.87 -1.09 -5.02
C SER A 19 52.64 -0.49 -5.71
N CYS A 20 51.49 -1.14 -5.56
CA CYS A 20 50.25 -0.39 -5.34
C CYS A 20 50.29 0.17 -3.92
N ARG A 21 50.93 1.33 -3.84
CA ARG A 21 50.81 2.34 -2.80
C ARG A 21 49.34 2.47 -2.40
N GLU A 22 49.08 2.57 -1.10
CA GLU A 22 47.78 2.94 -0.53
C GLU A 22 47.13 4.06 -1.35
N SER A 23 46.22 3.71 -2.26
CA SER A 23 45.19 4.64 -2.64
C SER A 23 44.17 4.55 -1.52
N LYS A 24 44.08 5.61 -0.72
CA LYS A 24 42.93 5.85 0.15
C LYS A 24 41.70 5.37 -0.61
N ASP A 25 41.00 4.38 -0.07
CA ASP A 25 39.72 3.96 -0.61
C ASP A 25 38.94 5.23 -0.93
N PRO A 26 38.42 5.41 -2.16
CA PRO A 26 37.42 6.43 -2.35
C PRO A 26 36.35 6.11 -1.34
N ILE A 27 36.18 6.99 -0.34
CA ILE A 27 35.09 6.94 0.63
C ILE A 27 33.87 6.59 -0.20
N ALA A 28 33.35 5.37 -0.02
CA ALA A 28 32.16 4.93 -0.73
C ALA A 28 31.16 6.07 -0.57
N PRO A 29 30.60 6.62 -1.66
CA PRO A 29 29.71 7.76 -1.55
C PRO A 29 28.66 7.37 -0.52
N GLU A 30 28.60 8.14 0.57
CA GLU A 30 27.63 7.96 1.64
C GLU A 30 26.30 7.69 0.95
N LYS A 31 25.70 6.52 1.22
CA LYS A 31 24.45 6.10 0.59
C LYS A 31 23.41 7.14 0.98
N LYS A 32 23.21 8.16 0.13
CA LYS A 32 22.34 9.28 0.43
C LYS A 32 20.95 8.70 0.63
N GLU A 33 20.47 8.75 1.86
CA GLU A 33 19.15 8.25 2.19
C GLU A 33 18.12 9.02 1.34
N LYS A 34 17.13 8.28 0.82
CA LYS A 34 16.13 8.86 -0.07
C LYS A 34 15.29 9.92 0.64
N PHE A 35 15.02 9.72 1.93
CA PHE A 35 14.27 10.63 2.79
C PHE A 35 15.08 10.93 4.05
N SER A 36 15.24 12.22 4.35
CA SER A 36 15.87 12.70 5.57
C SER A 36 14.93 12.54 6.77
N ASP A 37 15.47 12.59 7.99
CA ASP A 37 14.65 12.58 9.20
C ASP A 37 13.63 13.70 9.19
N GLN A 38 14.01 14.90 8.72
CA GLN A 38 13.11 16.04 8.64
C GLN A 38 11.91 15.78 7.71
N ASP A 39 12.10 15.02 6.63
CA ASP A 39 10.99 14.61 5.75
C ASP A 39 10.00 13.73 6.52
N LEU A 40 10.50 12.78 7.31
CA LEU A 40 9.68 11.89 8.15
C LEU A 40 8.95 12.66 9.26
N PHE A 41 9.65 13.58 9.95
CA PHE A 41 9.05 14.46 10.96
C PHE A 41 7.93 15.31 10.36
N ASN A 42 8.16 15.90 9.18
CA ASN A 42 7.14 16.71 8.49
C ASN A 42 5.93 15.85 8.10
N ALA A 43 6.14 14.63 7.62
CA ALA A 43 5.07 13.74 7.22
C ALA A 43 4.17 13.27 8.38
N VAL A 44 4.73 13.14 9.58
CA VAL A 44 4.01 12.68 10.78
C VAL A 44 3.38 13.81 11.58
N TYR A 45 4.08 14.93 11.75
CA TYR A 45 3.65 16.01 12.66
C TYR A 45 2.98 17.21 11.96
N THR A 46 2.63 17.07 10.68
CA THR A 46 1.84 18.08 9.96
C THR A 46 0.53 17.47 9.44
N SER A 47 -0.27 18.28 8.73
CA SER A 47 -1.47 17.80 8.04
C SER A 47 -1.18 17.08 6.72
N TYR A 48 0.09 16.91 6.34
CA TYR A 48 0.47 16.21 5.11
C TYR A 48 0.13 14.71 5.20
N LYS A 49 -0.45 14.15 4.14
CA LYS A 49 -0.87 12.73 4.09
C LYS A 49 -0.42 11.96 2.85
N TYR A 50 -0.25 12.64 1.72
CA TYR A 50 0.12 12.02 0.45
C TYR A 50 0.70 13.07 -0.50
N PRO A 51 1.50 12.67 -1.50
CA PRO A 51 2.07 13.60 -2.48
C PRO A 51 0.99 14.19 -3.40
N PRO A 52 1.31 15.26 -4.15
CA PRO A 52 0.46 15.74 -5.23
C PRO A 52 0.10 14.59 -6.20
N ASP A 53 -1.09 14.68 -6.79
CA ASP A 53 -1.63 13.71 -7.76
C ASP A 53 -1.81 12.28 -7.23
N PHE A 54 -1.69 12.06 -5.92
CA PHE A 54 -2.05 10.79 -5.29
C PHE A 54 -3.58 10.67 -5.20
N TYR A 55 -4.11 9.49 -5.52
CA TYR A 55 -5.54 9.22 -5.40
C TYR A 55 -6.05 9.49 -3.98
N HIS A 56 -7.07 10.34 -3.87
CA HIS A 56 -7.79 10.59 -2.63
C HIS A 56 -9.22 11.01 -2.92
N GLU A 57 -10.08 10.88 -1.92
CA GLU A 57 -11.45 11.38 -1.96
C GLU A 57 -11.74 12.30 -0.77
N ASP A 58 -12.52 13.35 -0.99
CA ASP A 58 -13.13 14.10 0.11
C ASP A 58 -14.32 13.31 0.68
N LEU A 59 -14.15 12.80 1.90
CA LEU A 59 -15.16 12.01 2.60
C LEU A 59 -16.18 12.86 3.35
N GLN A 60 -15.99 14.19 3.42
CA GLN A 60 -16.88 15.12 4.13
C GLN A 60 -17.17 14.68 5.58
N GLY A 61 -16.15 14.13 6.24
CA GLY A 61 -16.24 13.61 7.62
C GLY A 61 -16.90 12.24 7.77
N ALA A 62 -17.24 11.54 6.69
CA ALA A 62 -17.80 10.20 6.73
C ALA A 62 -16.73 9.11 6.86
N GLY A 63 -17.09 8.00 7.50
CA GLY A 63 -16.29 6.78 7.52
C GLY A 63 -16.51 5.93 6.26
N ILE A 64 -15.46 5.34 5.68
CA ILE A 64 -15.61 4.35 4.61
C ILE A 64 -15.82 2.97 5.23
N TYR A 65 -16.78 2.21 4.71
CA TYR A 65 -16.96 0.81 5.10
C TYR A 65 -17.25 -0.05 3.89
N TYR A 66 -16.32 -0.95 3.53
CA TYR A 66 -16.56 -1.94 2.48
C TYR A 66 -17.34 -3.12 3.05
N ASN A 67 -18.50 -3.39 2.44
CA ASN A 67 -19.32 -4.53 2.81
C ASN A 67 -18.53 -5.81 2.57
N ASN A 68 -18.66 -6.73 3.52
CA ASN A 68 -17.88 -7.94 3.59
C ASN A 68 -18.74 -9.09 4.12
N THR A 69 -18.23 -10.31 3.98
CA THR A 69 -18.89 -11.54 4.46
C THR A 69 -19.35 -11.48 5.91
N VAL A 70 -18.57 -10.85 6.81
CA VAL A 70 -18.94 -10.70 8.24
C VAL A 70 -20.09 -9.71 8.42
N SER A 71 -20.06 -8.59 7.70
CA SER A 71 -21.00 -7.49 7.89
C SER A 71 -22.41 -7.82 7.41
N ILE A 72 -22.53 -8.56 6.30
CA ILE A 72 -23.82 -8.97 5.75
C ILE A 72 -24.45 -10.15 6.50
N THR A 73 -23.70 -10.78 7.40
CA THR A 73 -24.13 -11.98 8.13
C THR A 73 -24.54 -11.64 9.57
N PRO A 74 -25.69 -12.15 10.06
CA PRO A 74 -26.12 -12.00 11.44
C PRO A 74 -25.04 -12.42 12.44
N PRO A 75 -24.89 -11.74 13.60
CA PRO A 75 -23.80 -11.99 14.54
C PRO A 75 -23.65 -13.46 15.01
N ASP A 76 -24.76 -14.18 15.16
CA ASP A 76 -24.84 -15.57 15.60
C ASP A 76 -24.47 -16.59 14.50
N GLN A 77 -24.30 -16.13 13.26
CA GLN A 77 -24.01 -16.96 12.08
C GLN A 77 -22.67 -16.63 11.42
N ARG A 78 -21.90 -15.70 11.99
CA ARG A 78 -20.63 -15.25 11.40
C ARG A 78 -19.58 -16.34 11.47
N GLU A 79 -18.93 -16.55 10.33
CA GLU A 79 -17.70 -17.32 10.24
C GLU A 79 -16.48 -16.40 10.40
N ALA A 80 -15.33 -17.00 10.72
CA ALA A 80 -14.05 -16.31 10.83
C ALA A 80 -13.44 -16.06 9.45
N SER A 81 -14.19 -15.38 8.58
CA SER A 81 -13.74 -14.99 7.25
C SER A 81 -14.27 -13.61 6.89
N TRP A 82 -13.34 -12.67 6.66
CA TRP A 82 -13.64 -11.28 6.31
C TRP A 82 -13.17 -11.01 4.88
N ILE A 83 -14.08 -11.14 3.92
CA ILE A 83 -13.80 -10.97 2.51
C ILE A 83 -14.64 -9.80 1.98
N GLN A 84 -14.00 -8.82 1.34
CA GLN A 84 -14.70 -7.70 0.73
C GLN A 84 -15.53 -8.18 -0.47
N LEU A 85 -16.80 -7.79 -0.51
CA LEU A 85 -17.73 -8.21 -1.55
C LEU A 85 -17.59 -7.33 -2.80
N CYS A 86 -17.77 -7.93 -3.97
CA CYS A 86 -17.95 -7.22 -5.22
C CYS A 86 -19.22 -7.71 -5.94
N THR A 87 -19.84 -6.83 -6.72
CA THR A 87 -20.89 -7.18 -7.70
C THR A 87 -20.99 -6.06 -8.73
N ASP A 88 -21.43 -6.38 -9.94
CA ASP A 88 -21.83 -5.37 -10.93
C ASP A 88 -23.35 -5.08 -10.89
N ASP A 89 -24.10 -5.78 -10.02
CA ASP A 89 -25.53 -5.54 -9.79
C ASP A 89 -25.75 -4.57 -8.61
N ARG A 90 -26.20 -3.36 -8.95
CA ARG A 90 -26.52 -2.31 -7.98
C ARG A 90 -27.55 -2.77 -6.93
N ASN A 91 -28.52 -3.61 -7.28
CA ASN A 91 -29.54 -4.06 -6.32
C ASN A 91 -28.95 -5.04 -5.31
N GLN A 92 -28.06 -5.94 -5.75
CA GLN A 92 -27.32 -6.82 -4.85
C GLN A 92 -26.40 -6.01 -3.92
N ALA A 93 -25.71 -5.00 -4.45
CA ALA A 93 -24.87 -4.10 -3.63
C ALA A 93 -25.69 -3.36 -2.56
N LEU A 94 -26.88 -2.86 -2.93
CA LEU A 94 -27.80 -2.21 -2.00
C LEU A 94 -28.29 -3.16 -0.91
N GLN A 95 -28.63 -4.41 -1.29
CA GLN A 95 -29.04 -5.44 -0.35
C GLN A 95 -27.95 -5.73 0.68
N TRP A 96 -26.69 -5.88 0.26
CA TRP A 96 -25.57 -6.07 1.18
C TRP A 96 -25.36 -4.86 2.09
N SER A 97 -25.49 -3.65 1.57
CA SER A 97 -25.45 -2.43 2.39
C SER A 97 -26.54 -2.41 3.46
N GLU A 98 -27.75 -2.88 3.11
CA GLU A 98 -28.88 -2.97 4.04
C GLU A 98 -28.64 -4.01 5.12
N GLN A 99 -28.17 -5.21 4.75
CA GLN A 99 -27.82 -6.27 5.69
C GLN A 99 -26.73 -5.81 6.67
N THR A 100 -25.69 -5.14 6.17
CA THR A 100 -24.66 -4.53 7.03
C THR A 100 -25.24 -3.56 8.04
N SER A 101 -26.20 -2.72 7.63
CA SER A 101 -26.88 -1.78 8.53
C SER A 101 -27.74 -2.49 9.58
N LEU A 102 -28.47 -3.54 9.18
CA LEU A 102 -29.30 -4.34 10.07
C LEU A 102 -28.48 -5.15 11.09
N ASN A 103 -27.31 -5.65 10.70
CA ASN A 103 -26.43 -6.45 11.56
C ASN A 103 -25.43 -5.61 12.38
N SER A 104 -25.52 -4.27 12.27
CA SER A 104 -24.73 -3.33 13.08
C SER A 104 -25.35 -3.15 14.47
N ALA A 105 -24.61 -2.56 15.40
CA ALA A 105 -25.10 -2.28 16.76
C ALA A 105 -26.34 -1.35 16.79
N TYR A 106 -26.52 -0.55 15.74
CA TYR A 106 -27.69 0.28 15.51
C TYR A 106 -27.87 0.50 14.01
N TYR A 107 -29.10 0.72 13.60
CA TYR A 107 -29.47 0.91 12.21
C TYR A 107 -29.11 2.31 11.72
N ARG A 108 -28.45 2.40 10.57
CA ARG A 108 -28.18 3.66 9.85
C ARG A 108 -29.08 3.76 8.62
N LYS A 109 -29.90 4.81 8.56
CA LYS A 109 -30.82 5.07 7.46
C LYS A 109 -30.05 5.43 6.19
N LEU A 110 -30.47 4.88 5.05
CA LEU A 110 -29.99 5.31 3.74
C LEU A 110 -30.44 6.74 3.45
N VAL A 111 -29.50 7.61 3.08
CA VAL A 111 -29.77 9.03 2.80
C VAL A 111 -29.49 9.39 1.35
N SER A 112 -28.47 8.81 0.74
CA SER A 112 -28.15 9.03 -0.66
C SER A 112 -27.32 7.89 -1.24
N GLU A 113 -27.20 7.89 -2.56
CA GLU A 113 -26.45 6.89 -3.30
C GLU A 113 -25.54 7.56 -4.31
N ARG A 114 -24.41 6.92 -4.59
CA ARG A 114 -23.47 7.32 -5.61
C ARG A 114 -22.91 6.07 -6.27
N GLU A 115 -22.65 6.16 -7.57
CA GLU A 115 -22.02 5.11 -8.35
C GLU A 115 -20.79 5.68 -9.05
N THR A 116 -19.70 4.92 -9.04
CA THR A 116 -18.49 5.23 -9.78
C THR A 116 -18.12 4.05 -10.67
N GLU A 117 -17.04 4.15 -11.43
CA GLU A 117 -16.47 2.97 -12.10
C GLU A 117 -15.95 1.92 -11.10
N LYS A 118 -15.58 2.33 -9.87
CA LYS A 118 -14.89 1.49 -8.88
C LYS A 118 -15.85 0.75 -7.95
N TYR A 119 -16.95 1.40 -7.57
CA TYR A 119 -17.86 0.89 -6.55
C TYR A 119 -19.26 1.51 -6.62
N PHE A 120 -20.20 0.82 -5.98
CA PHE A 120 -21.46 1.41 -5.50
C PHE A 120 -21.26 1.95 -4.08
N GLU A 121 -21.85 3.11 -3.78
CA GLU A 121 -21.77 3.76 -2.48
C GLU A 121 -23.16 4.15 -1.98
N PHE A 122 -23.42 3.80 -0.73
CA PHE A 122 -24.67 4.06 -0.02
C PHE A 122 -24.34 4.87 1.23
N LYS A 123 -24.69 6.17 1.22
CA LYS A 123 -24.49 7.04 2.37
C LYS A 123 -25.54 6.72 3.43
N ARG A 124 -25.10 6.26 4.59
CA ARG A 124 -25.95 5.89 5.71
C ARG A 124 -25.66 6.73 6.93
N VAL A 125 -26.72 7.17 7.61
CA VAL A 125 -26.63 8.08 8.77
C VAL A 125 -27.40 7.50 9.95
N TYR A 126 -26.82 7.56 11.14
CA TYR A 126 -27.54 7.22 12.36
C TYR A 126 -28.43 8.39 12.79
N GLU A 127 -29.74 8.16 12.90
CA GLU A 127 -30.71 9.23 13.18
C GLU A 127 -30.50 9.91 14.54
N VAL A 128 -30.07 9.15 15.56
CA VAL A 128 -29.81 9.69 16.91
C VAL A 128 -28.49 10.46 16.99
N ASN A 129 -27.54 10.15 16.11
CA ASN A 129 -26.26 10.87 15.99
C ASN A 129 -25.94 11.16 14.52
N PRO A 130 -26.42 12.29 13.96
CA PRO A 130 -26.23 12.62 12.55
C PRO A 130 -24.76 12.84 12.13
N ARG A 131 -23.81 12.91 13.08
CA ARG A 131 -22.37 12.95 12.79
C ARG A 131 -21.80 11.57 12.47
N ASP A 132 -22.52 10.51 12.82
CA ASP A 132 -22.17 9.14 12.46
C ASP A 132 -22.67 8.85 11.05
N ILE A 133 -21.77 9.11 10.10
CA ILE A 133 -21.98 8.94 8.67
C ILE A 133 -21.05 7.83 8.19
N ILE A 134 -21.61 6.82 7.56
CA ILE A 134 -20.85 5.76 6.88
C ILE A 134 -21.16 5.78 5.39
N LEU A 135 -20.11 5.71 4.57
CA LEU A 135 -20.17 5.41 3.15
C LEU A 135 -20.03 3.90 3.00
N SER A 136 -21.16 3.21 2.96
CA SER A 136 -21.21 1.76 2.77
C SER A 136 -20.93 1.46 1.30
N ARG A 137 -19.80 0.83 0.99
CA ARG A 137 -19.33 0.62 -0.38
C ARG A 137 -19.26 -0.86 -0.75
N VAL A 138 -19.48 -1.14 -2.03
CA VAL A 138 -19.33 -2.47 -2.64
C VAL A 138 -18.53 -2.29 -3.92
N HIS A 139 -17.44 -3.03 -4.09
CA HIS A 139 -16.65 -2.95 -5.32
C HIS A 139 -17.46 -3.41 -6.52
N LYS A 140 -17.21 -2.82 -7.69
CA LYS A 140 -17.66 -3.40 -8.95
C LYS A 140 -16.73 -4.54 -9.34
N CYS A 141 -17.25 -5.75 -9.55
CA CYS A 141 -16.40 -6.89 -9.93
C CYS A 141 -15.72 -6.64 -11.28
N SER A 142 -16.36 -5.91 -12.19
CA SER A 142 -15.76 -5.45 -13.45
C SER A 142 -14.54 -4.55 -13.26
N TYR A 143 -14.38 -3.92 -12.08
CA TYR A 143 -13.24 -3.08 -11.74
C TYR A 143 -12.22 -3.84 -10.88
N LEU A 144 -12.63 -4.30 -9.69
CA LEU A 144 -11.77 -4.94 -8.70
C LEU A 144 -12.52 -6.07 -7.99
N ASP A 145 -11.94 -7.27 -8.03
CA ASP A 145 -12.40 -8.43 -7.28
C ASP A 145 -11.42 -8.73 -6.14
N ARG A 146 -11.93 -8.83 -4.91
CA ARG A 146 -11.12 -9.18 -3.72
C ARG A 146 -11.65 -10.43 -3.02
N SER A 147 -12.45 -11.24 -3.71
CA SER A 147 -13.04 -12.47 -3.17
C SER A 147 -12.02 -13.50 -2.70
N MET A 148 -10.78 -13.43 -3.20
CA MET A 148 -9.67 -14.28 -2.78
C MET A 148 -8.89 -13.79 -1.56
N TYR A 149 -9.21 -12.60 -1.04
CA TYR A 149 -8.48 -12.00 0.07
C TYR A 149 -9.35 -11.97 1.34
N ASP A 150 -9.07 -12.90 2.25
CA ASP A 150 -9.61 -12.91 3.61
C ASP A 150 -8.69 -12.09 4.52
N PHE A 151 -9.20 -10.99 5.07
CA PHE A 151 -8.42 -10.13 5.95
C PHE A 151 -8.00 -10.82 7.26
N PHE A 152 -8.76 -11.80 7.73
CA PHE A 152 -8.38 -12.57 8.93
C PHE A 152 -7.34 -13.65 8.62
N ASN A 153 -7.26 -14.11 7.38
CA ASN A 153 -6.33 -15.14 6.92
C ASN A 153 -5.71 -14.70 5.58
N PRO A 154 -4.86 -13.65 5.59
CA PRO A 154 -4.40 -13.02 4.36
C PRO A 154 -3.57 -13.98 3.51
N GLY A 155 -4.00 -14.15 2.26
CA GLY A 155 -3.21 -14.83 1.23
C GLY A 155 -2.24 -13.89 0.51
N GLU A 156 -1.48 -14.44 -0.43
CA GLU A 156 -0.51 -13.66 -1.23
C GLU A 156 -1.18 -12.66 -2.19
N ILE A 157 -2.34 -13.04 -2.75
CA ILE A 157 -3.11 -12.22 -3.69
C ILE A 157 -4.13 -11.39 -2.92
N ILE A 158 -4.00 -10.07 -2.98
CA ILE A 158 -4.86 -9.13 -2.25
C ILE A 158 -6.08 -8.67 -3.04
N GLY A 159 -6.12 -9.03 -4.33
CA GLY A 159 -7.21 -8.71 -5.25
C GLY A 159 -6.81 -8.96 -6.71
N LYS A 160 -7.77 -8.76 -7.60
CA LYS A 160 -7.64 -8.89 -9.04
C LYS A 160 -8.24 -7.67 -9.74
N TYR A 161 -7.42 -6.95 -10.48
CA TYR A 161 -7.84 -5.84 -11.32
C TYR A 161 -8.47 -6.37 -12.61
N ASN A 162 -9.73 -6.00 -12.86
CA ASN A 162 -10.53 -6.55 -13.97
C ASN A 162 -10.77 -5.54 -15.10
N LYS A 163 -10.56 -4.24 -14.89
CA LYS A 163 -10.64 -3.24 -15.97
C LYS A 163 -9.58 -3.54 -17.04
N ARG A 164 -9.97 -3.49 -18.31
CA ARG A 164 -9.13 -3.75 -19.49
C ARG A 164 -9.35 -2.66 -20.55
N PRO A 165 -8.32 -2.33 -21.35
CA PRO A 165 -6.93 -2.79 -21.27
C PRO A 165 -6.22 -2.23 -20.03
N PHE A 166 -5.07 -2.80 -19.65
CA PHE A 166 -4.28 -2.22 -18.57
C PHE A 166 -3.53 -0.99 -19.04
N ILE A 167 -3.76 0.12 -18.33
CA ILE A 167 -3.12 1.40 -18.57
C ILE A 167 -2.28 1.73 -17.33
N LEU A 168 -1.00 2.09 -17.54
CA LEU A 168 -0.04 2.35 -16.46
C LEU A 168 -0.60 3.32 -15.40
N ALA A 169 -1.15 4.46 -15.84
CA ALA A 169 -1.73 5.46 -14.94
C ALA A 169 -2.90 4.91 -14.11
N GLU A 170 -3.77 4.09 -14.70
CA GLU A 170 -4.92 3.49 -14.00
C GLU A 170 -4.49 2.41 -13.00
N VAL A 171 -3.40 1.68 -13.28
CA VAL A 171 -2.82 0.73 -12.33
C VAL A 171 -2.22 1.45 -11.13
N LYS A 172 -1.51 2.58 -11.35
CA LYS A 172 -1.02 3.43 -10.25
C LYS A 172 -2.20 3.92 -9.41
N GLU A 173 -3.21 4.49 -10.05
CA GLU A 173 -4.41 4.99 -9.36
C GLU A 173 -5.13 3.87 -8.57
N LEU A 174 -5.21 2.65 -9.10
CA LEU A 174 -5.77 1.50 -8.40
C LEU A 174 -5.03 1.20 -7.09
N ILE A 175 -3.69 1.18 -7.12
CA ILE A 175 -2.89 0.89 -5.94
C ILE A 175 -3.02 2.01 -4.91
N GLU A 176 -3.03 3.26 -5.35
CA GLU A 176 -3.27 4.40 -4.47
C GLU A 176 -4.68 4.39 -3.88
N TYR A 177 -5.68 3.95 -4.65
CA TYR A 177 -7.04 3.69 -4.17
C TYR A 177 -7.09 2.58 -3.12
N LEU A 178 -6.40 1.44 -3.34
CA LEU A 178 -6.30 0.36 -2.36
C LEU A 178 -5.64 0.84 -1.05
N TRP A 179 -4.59 1.65 -1.17
CA TRP A 179 -3.96 2.30 -0.03
C TRP A 179 -4.93 3.25 0.67
N PHE A 180 -5.65 4.09 -0.08
CA PHE A 180 -6.59 5.06 0.49
C PHE A 180 -7.71 4.36 1.29
N ILE A 181 -8.32 3.31 0.75
CA ILE A 181 -9.40 2.60 1.45
C ILE A 181 -8.91 1.72 2.61
N GLY A 182 -7.62 1.35 2.62
CA GLY A 182 -7.01 0.53 3.67
C GLY A 182 -6.42 1.36 4.80
N GLU A 183 -5.68 2.42 4.46
CA GLU A 183 -4.74 3.09 5.36
C GLU A 183 -5.13 4.54 5.70
N TYR A 184 -5.92 5.22 4.87
CA TYR A 184 -6.20 6.66 5.07
C TYR A 184 -6.86 6.96 6.43
N GLN A 185 -7.71 6.05 6.90
CA GLN A 185 -8.38 6.19 8.20
C GLN A 185 -7.49 5.80 9.38
N HIS A 186 -6.36 5.13 9.13
CA HIS A 186 -5.35 4.84 10.13
C HIS A 186 -4.45 6.08 10.27
N GLY A 187 -4.67 6.85 11.34
CA GLY A 187 -4.02 8.14 11.55
C GLY A 187 -2.48 8.11 11.53
N GLY A 188 -1.87 6.94 11.65
CA GLY A 188 -0.42 6.75 11.66
C GLY A 188 0.26 6.66 10.30
N ARG A 189 -0.46 6.45 9.19
CA ARG A 189 0.17 6.33 7.87
C ARG A 189 0.11 7.59 7.02
N THR A 190 1.19 7.83 6.28
CA THR A 190 1.37 8.97 5.35
C THR A 190 2.24 8.52 4.18
N VAL A 191 1.84 8.79 2.94
CA VAL A 191 2.64 8.49 1.74
C VAL A 191 3.58 9.66 1.46
N LEU A 192 4.87 9.37 1.31
CA LEU A 192 5.91 10.33 0.91
C LEU A 192 6.08 10.37 -0.61
N GLU A 193 6.01 9.21 -1.26
CA GLU A 193 6.17 9.06 -2.70
C GLU A 193 5.38 7.86 -3.22
N SER A 194 4.80 8.01 -4.41
CA SER A 194 4.17 6.94 -5.18
C SER A 194 4.75 6.92 -6.59
N SER A 195 5.35 5.79 -6.98
CA SER A 195 5.97 5.61 -8.29
C SER A 195 5.48 4.33 -8.95
N ILE A 196 5.42 4.32 -10.27
CA ILE A 196 5.07 3.12 -11.05
C ILE A 196 6.13 2.88 -12.12
N SER A 197 6.43 1.60 -12.34
CA SER A 197 7.29 1.14 -13.41
C SER A 197 6.71 -0.11 -14.06
N GLU A 198 7.15 -0.38 -15.27
CA GLU A 198 6.80 -1.61 -15.97
C GLU A 198 7.97 -2.58 -15.90
N ILE A 199 7.72 -3.79 -15.40
CA ILE A 199 8.67 -4.90 -15.39
C ILE A 199 8.05 -6.07 -16.15
N ARG A 200 8.87 -6.98 -16.69
CA ARG A 200 8.47 -8.09 -17.60
C ARG A 200 6.97 -8.40 -17.64
N GLU A 201 6.46 -9.11 -16.64
CA GLU A 201 5.07 -9.58 -16.56
C GLU A 201 4.18 -8.76 -15.62
N ASN A 202 4.71 -7.70 -15.00
CA ASN A 202 4.00 -6.94 -13.97
C ASN A 202 4.13 -5.43 -14.14
N TYR A 203 3.11 -4.70 -13.71
CA TYR A 203 3.31 -3.32 -13.26
C TYR A 203 3.79 -3.36 -11.81
N CYS A 204 4.81 -2.56 -11.49
CA CYS A 204 5.38 -2.45 -10.16
C CYS A 204 5.12 -1.05 -9.64
N VAL A 205 4.28 -0.94 -8.61
CA VAL A 205 4.00 0.31 -7.90
C VAL A 205 4.74 0.28 -6.58
N ILE A 206 5.53 1.31 -6.30
CA ILE A 206 6.25 1.46 -5.04
C ILE A 206 5.71 2.67 -4.31
N LEU A 207 5.24 2.46 -3.09
CA LEU A 207 4.92 3.50 -2.13
C LEU A 207 6.04 3.58 -1.09
N TYR A 208 6.57 4.78 -0.88
CA TYR A 208 7.32 5.09 0.33
C TYR A 208 6.38 5.77 1.30
N GLU A 209 6.23 5.20 2.48
CA GLU A 209 5.26 5.65 3.46
C GLU A 209 5.86 5.68 4.86
N THR A 210 5.31 6.51 5.74
CA THR A 210 5.59 6.45 7.16
C THR A 210 4.53 5.63 7.88
N ASP A 211 4.94 4.95 8.95
CA ASP A 211 4.00 4.46 9.97
C ASP A 211 4.41 5.06 11.33
N PHE A 212 3.42 5.42 12.13
CA PHE A 212 3.61 6.19 13.36
C PHE A 212 3.06 5.42 14.55
N MET A 213 3.95 5.17 15.51
CA MET A 213 3.59 4.65 16.81
C MET A 213 3.78 5.75 17.85
N GLY A 214 2.66 6.23 18.40
CA GLY A 214 2.67 7.23 19.47
C GLY A 214 3.27 6.67 20.76
N GLY A 215 4.18 7.43 21.37
CA GLY A 215 4.66 7.16 22.71
C GLY A 215 3.63 7.58 23.77
N ASP A 216 3.74 7.00 24.96
CA ASP A 216 2.95 7.38 26.15
C ASP A 216 3.84 7.26 27.39
N TRP A 217 3.50 7.96 28.49
CA TRP A 217 4.18 7.87 29.78
C TRP A 217 5.71 8.12 29.76
N GLY A 218 6.18 9.16 29.07
CA GLY A 218 7.61 9.46 28.96
C GLY A 218 8.31 8.70 27.83
N MET A 219 7.59 7.91 27.03
CA MET A 219 8.15 7.25 25.85
C MET A 219 8.12 8.20 24.64
N ARG A 220 9.15 8.07 23.81
CA ARG A 220 9.20 8.76 22.52
C ARG A 220 8.31 8.05 21.52
N ASP A 221 7.75 8.84 20.61
CA ASP A 221 7.17 8.33 19.38
C ASP A 221 8.22 7.55 18.58
N ILE A 222 7.77 6.58 17.79
CA ILE A 222 8.60 5.92 16.78
C ILE A 222 7.98 6.15 15.41
N ILE A 223 8.80 6.62 14.48
CA ILE A 223 8.43 6.82 13.08
C ILE A 223 9.17 5.78 12.25
N TYR A 224 8.42 4.93 11.55
CA TYR A 224 8.95 3.95 10.62
C TYR A 224 8.92 4.51 9.20
N LEU A 225 9.99 4.32 8.43
CA LEU A 225 9.99 4.49 6.98
C LEU A 225 9.81 3.12 6.35
N LEU A 226 8.72 2.94 5.65
CA LEU A 226 8.34 1.71 4.97
C LEU A 226 8.45 1.90 3.45
N LYS A 227 8.75 0.79 2.77
CA LYS A 227 8.63 0.67 1.33
C LYS A 227 7.64 -0.45 1.03
N THR A 228 6.51 -0.09 0.46
CA THR A 228 5.47 -1.04 0.08
C THR A 228 5.48 -1.22 -1.43
N THR A 229 5.69 -2.45 -1.87
CA THR A 229 5.75 -2.83 -3.28
C THR A 229 4.50 -3.60 -3.65
N TYR A 230 3.79 -3.11 -4.67
CA TYR A 230 2.66 -3.80 -5.28
C TYR A 230 3.05 -4.29 -6.66
N LEU A 231 2.73 -5.56 -6.94
CA LEU A 231 2.88 -6.12 -8.28
C LEU A 231 1.50 -6.44 -8.85
N VAL A 232 1.22 -5.92 -10.04
CA VAL A 232 -0.01 -6.21 -10.79
C VAL A 232 0.33 -6.97 -12.05
N ASN A 233 -0.08 -8.23 -12.13
CA ASN A 233 0.21 -9.09 -13.27
C ASN A 233 -0.52 -8.60 -14.53
N LYS A 234 0.22 -8.43 -15.64
CA LYS A 234 -0.31 -7.87 -16.90
C LYS A 234 -1.27 -8.80 -17.64
N ASN A 235 -1.26 -10.08 -17.33
CA ASN A 235 -2.13 -11.07 -17.95
C ASN A 235 -3.36 -11.34 -17.08
N THR A 236 -3.14 -11.60 -15.79
CA THR A 236 -4.20 -12.01 -14.86
C THR A 236 -4.87 -10.82 -14.16
N GLY A 237 -4.14 -9.74 -13.90
CA GLY A 237 -4.57 -8.63 -13.05
C GLY A 237 -4.45 -8.92 -11.56
N GLU A 238 -3.93 -10.08 -11.16
CA GLU A 238 -3.68 -10.40 -9.76
C GLU A 238 -2.70 -9.40 -9.15
N ILE A 239 -3.00 -9.01 -7.92
CA ILE A 239 -2.27 -8.00 -7.16
C ILE A 239 -1.64 -8.67 -5.96
N THR A 240 -0.32 -8.54 -5.81
CA THR A 240 0.39 -8.90 -4.58
C THR A 240 0.96 -7.67 -3.91
N ARG A 241 1.23 -7.76 -2.61
CA ARG A 241 1.77 -6.68 -1.79
C ARG A 241 2.88 -7.23 -0.90
N ASP A 242 3.99 -6.51 -0.85
CA ASP A 242 5.11 -6.75 0.05
C ASP A 242 5.48 -5.44 0.75
N GLU A 243 5.82 -5.50 2.03
CA GLU A 243 6.17 -4.33 2.84
C GLU A 243 7.52 -4.56 3.52
N GLU A 244 8.44 -3.60 3.30
CA GLU A 244 9.80 -3.63 3.83
C GLU A 244 10.02 -2.44 4.77
N LEU A 245 10.41 -2.71 6.02
CA LEU A 245 10.91 -1.67 6.92
C LEU A 245 12.31 -1.23 6.47
N ILE A 246 12.43 0.03 6.06
CA ILE A 246 13.71 0.61 5.63
C ILE A 246 14.52 1.07 6.85
N ARG A 247 13.88 1.83 7.75
CA ARG A 247 14.49 2.32 9.01
C ARG A 247 13.43 2.86 9.96
N SER A 248 13.81 3.11 11.21
CA SER A 248 13.00 3.80 12.21
C SER A 248 13.78 4.96 12.83
N ILE A 249 13.08 6.03 13.22
CA ILE A 249 13.63 7.14 13.99
C ILE A 249 12.79 7.42 15.24
N GLU A 250 13.42 7.99 16.26
CA GLU A 250 12.72 8.52 17.42
C GLU A 250 12.06 9.86 17.09
N GLY A 251 10.79 10.00 17.46
CA GLY A 251 10.04 11.23 17.33
C GLY A 251 10.04 12.07 18.62
N LYS A 252 8.93 12.79 18.83
CA LYS A 252 8.69 13.62 20.01
C LYS A 252 8.56 12.76 21.26
N MET A 253 8.95 13.33 22.40
CA MET A 253 8.73 12.73 23.71
C MET A 253 7.34 13.15 24.23
N ASN A 254 6.58 12.20 24.78
CA ASN A 254 5.25 12.43 25.35
C ASN A 254 5.25 12.32 26.86
#